data_AF-A0A374PD47-F1
#
_entry.id   AF-A0A374PD47-F1
#
_cell.length_a   1.000
_cell.length_b   1.000
_cell.length_c   1.000
_cell.angle_alpha   90.00
_cell.angle_beta   90.00
_cell.angle_gamma   90.00
#
_symmetry.space_group_name_H-M   'P 1'
#
loop_
_entity.id
_entity.type
_entity.pdbx_description
1 polymer ?
#
loop_
_entity_poly.entity_id
_entity_poly.type
_entity_poly.pdbx_seq_one_letter_code
_entity_poly.pdbx_strand_id
1 'polypeptide(L)'
;MDEDVKCKEDLEANAFAGLLLVPSNALYEQMQIYGIPKSGQVLGDMIRLMAIFSVPYKAVLLRLYEEGYINTDTVYEFLNVKKEVLRKAVSYEPDAERWQRRTPEILRFGSLKQLMDQNSEYDLLSDKRNVSDQETLCKILHRYEAAMSRLFSHYATISELWKECCFPVSFILKKCL
;
A
#
# COMPACT_ATOMS: atom_id res chain seq x y z
N MET A 1 20.06 2.59 -7.32
CA MET A 1 18.80 2.22 -6.65
C MET A 1 19.19 2.04 -5.21
N ASP A 2 19.04 3.10 -4.43
CA ASP A 2 19.51 3.11 -3.04
C ASP A 2 18.48 2.35 -2.21
N GLU A 3 18.92 1.24 -1.62
CA GLU A 3 18.16 0.51 -0.62
C GLU A 3 17.93 1.43 0.57
N ASP A 4 16.66 1.76 0.82
CA ASP A 4 16.18 2.51 1.98
C ASP A 4 16.84 1.98 3.26
N VAL A 5 17.68 2.80 3.88
CA VAL A 5 18.14 2.60 5.26
C VAL A 5 16.90 2.71 6.14
N LYS A 6 16.24 1.59 6.41
CA LYS A 6 15.11 1.54 7.35
C LYS A 6 15.61 2.00 8.72
N CYS A 7 15.05 3.08 9.22
CA CYS A 7 15.35 3.56 10.56
C CYS A 7 14.91 2.51 11.59
N LYS A 8 15.60 2.42 12.72
CA LYS A 8 15.23 1.50 13.82
C LYS A 8 13.77 1.66 14.25
N GLU A 9 13.29 2.91 14.25
CA GLU A 9 11.90 3.27 14.51
C GLU A 9 10.92 2.62 13.53
N ASP A 10 11.26 2.51 12.24
CA ASP A 10 10.41 1.85 11.24
C ASP A 10 10.29 0.35 11.50
N LEU A 11 11.37 -0.29 11.94
CA LEU A 11 11.35 -1.71 12.29
C LEU A 11 10.49 -1.97 13.53
N GLU A 12 10.64 -1.14 14.56
CA GLU A 12 9.84 -1.21 15.79
C GLU A 12 8.36 -0.94 15.51
N ALA A 13 8.05 0.07 14.69
CA ALA A 13 6.67 0.37 14.29
C ALA A 13 6.04 -0.78 13.49
N ASN A 14 6.78 -1.43 12.59
CA ASN A 14 6.29 -2.58 11.84
C ASN A 14 6.00 -3.78 12.76
N ALA A 15 6.88 -4.06 13.73
CA ALA A 15 6.65 -5.11 14.72
C ALA A 15 5.44 -4.81 15.60
N PHE A 16 5.31 -3.55 16.05
CA PHE A 16 4.17 -3.09 16.83
C PHE A 16 2.85 -3.20 16.06
N ALA A 17 2.83 -2.84 14.77
CA ALA A 17 1.66 -3.04 13.92
C ALA A 17 1.27 -4.52 13.81
N GLY A 18 2.24 -5.44 13.76
CA GLY A 18 1.98 -6.88 13.80
C GLY A 18 1.21 -7.33 15.05
N LEU A 19 1.58 -6.80 16.22
CA LEU A 19 0.89 -7.09 17.50
C LEU A 19 -0.55 -6.56 17.52
N LEU A 20 -0.78 -5.39 16.91
CA LEU A 20 -2.12 -4.80 16.83
C LEU A 20 -3.02 -5.53 15.83
N LEU A 21 -2.49 -5.89 14.66
CA LEU A 21 -3.26 -6.51 13.59
C LEU A 21 -3.54 -7.99 13.86
N VAL A 22 -2.61 -8.69 14.53
CA VAL A 22 -2.72 -10.12 14.81
C VAL A 22 -2.34 -10.40 16.27
N PRO A 23 -3.21 -10.07 17.24
CA PRO A 23 -2.91 -10.28 18.65
C PRO A 23 -2.89 -11.78 19.01
N SER A 24 -2.02 -12.18 19.94
CA SER A 24 -1.71 -13.59 20.24
C SER A 24 -2.93 -14.42 20.66
N ASN A 25 -3.80 -13.83 21.49
CA ASN A 25 -5.03 -14.47 21.95
C ASN A 25 -6.00 -14.73 20.80
N ALA A 26 -6.23 -13.72 19.95
CA ALA A 26 -7.10 -13.87 18.79
C ALA A 26 -6.51 -14.89 17.81
N LEU A 27 -5.21 -14.84 17.54
CA LEU A 27 -4.54 -15.83 16.68
C LEU A 27 -4.79 -17.25 17.18
N TYR A 28 -4.58 -17.49 18.46
CA TYR A 28 -4.84 -18.79 19.09
C TYR A 28 -6.32 -19.22 18.95
N GLU A 29 -7.26 -18.34 19.29
CA GLU A 29 -8.70 -18.62 19.19
C GLU A 29 -9.13 -18.93 17.76
N GLN A 30 -8.69 -18.12 16.79
CA GLN A 30 -9.02 -18.33 15.38
C GLN A 30 -8.43 -19.65 14.87
N MET A 31 -7.20 -20.01 15.28
CA MET A 31 -6.64 -21.32 14.94
C MET A 31 -7.49 -22.47 15.50
N GLN A 32 -8.01 -22.36 16.72
CA GLN A 32 -8.92 -23.37 17.28
C GLN A 32 -10.25 -23.44 16.53
N ILE A 33 -10.89 -22.29 16.25
CA ILE A 33 -12.19 -22.22 15.57
C ILE A 33 -12.13 -22.83 14.17
N TYR A 34 -11.07 -22.54 13.43
CA TYR A 34 -10.91 -22.98 12.04
C TYR A 34 -10.15 -24.30 11.89
N GLY A 35 -9.80 -24.95 13.00
CA GLY A 35 -9.12 -26.25 13.01
C GLY A 35 -7.69 -26.21 12.47
N ILE A 36 -7.00 -25.08 12.59
CA ILE A 36 -5.62 -24.91 12.15
C ILE A 36 -4.68 -25.48 13.21
N PRO A 37 -3.84 -26.47 12.87
CA PRO A 37 -2.96 -27.10 13.85
C PRO A 37 -1.87 -26.12 14.31
N LYS A 38 -1.38 -26.33 15.55
CA LYS A 38 -0.26 -25.55 16.11
C LYS A 38 1.09 -25.88 15.47
N SER A 39 1.20 -27.00 14.79
CA SER A 39 2.40 -27.45 14.09
C SER A 39 2.00 -28.18 12.80
N GLY A 40 2.90 -28.18 11.82
CA GLY A 40 2.66 -28.85 10.54
C GLY A 40 1.59 -28.15 9.70
N GLN A 41 1.48 -26.82 9.81
CA GLN A 41 0.57 -26.03 9.01
C GLN A 41 0.88 -26.20 7.52
N VAL A 42 -0.17 -26.13 6.70
CA VAL A 42 -0.05 -26.17 5.24
C VAL A 42 -0.32 -24.79 4.64
N LEU A 43 -0.01 -24.62 3.35
CA LEU A 43 -0.22 -23.34 2.65
C LEU A 43 -1.67 -22.82 2.76
N GLY A 44 -2.65 -23.73 2.77
CA GLY A 44 -4.06 -23.38 2.94
C GLY A 44 -4.36 -22.70 4.29
N ASP A 45 -3.68 -23.11 5.36
CA ASP A 45 -3.85 -22.52 6.69
C ASP A 45 -3.36 -21.08 6.72
N MET A 46 -2.22 -20.81 6.08
CA MET A 46 -1.66 -19.46 5.95
C MET A 46 -2.61 -18.53 5.20
N ILE A 47 -3.20 -19.01 4.11
CA ILE A 47 -4.15 -18.24 3.30
C ILE A 47 -5.44 -17.99 4.07
N ARG A 48 -5.90 -18.95 4.86
CA ARG A 48 -7.07 -18.80 5.72
C ARG A 48 -6.83 -17.77 6.82
N LEU A 49 -5.70 -17.83 7.52
CA LEU A 49 -5.31 -16.82 8.53
C LEU A 49 -5.17 -15.43 7.92
N MET A 50 -4.63 -15.34 6.71
CA MET A 50 -4.50 -14.11 5.96
C MET A 50 -5.87 -13.47 5.66
N ALA A 51 -6.87 -14.27 5.30
CA ALA A 51 -8.24 -13.81 5.11
C ALA A 51 -8.89 -13.37 6.43
N ILE A 52 -8.75 -14.18 7.49
CA ILE A 52 -9.31 -13.89 8.82
C ILE A 52 -8.80 -12.57 9.38
N PHE A 53 -7.49 -12.37 9.37
CA PHE A 53 -6.86 -11.18 9.95
C PHE A 53 -6.73 -10.02 8.96
N SER A 54 -7.09 -10.22 7.69
CA SER A 54 -7.02 -9.17 6.67
C SER A 54 -5.62 -8.54 6.53
N VAL A 55 -4.58 -9.38 6.65
CA VAL A 55 -3.17 -8.96 6.57
C VAL A 55 -2.46 -9.71 5.42
N PRO A 56 -1.32 -9.22 4.91
CA PRO A 56 -0.58 -9.93 3.86
C PRO A 56 0.00 -11.27 4.35
N TYR A 57 0.17 -12.23 3.42
CA TYR A 57 0.75 -13.56 3.68
C TYR A 57 2.06 -13.53 4.50
N LYS A 58 2.97 -12.60 4.16
CA LYS A 58 4.26 -12.47 4.88
C LYS A 58 4.09 -12.01 6.34
N ALA A 59 3.06 -11.21 6.63
CA ALA A 59 2.78 -10.76 7.98
C ALA A 59 2.27 -11.91 8.86
N VAL A 60 1.42 -12.78 8.30
CA VAL A 60 0.96 -14.01 8.98
C VAL A 60 2.13 -14.93 9.29
N LEU A 61 3.01 -15.19 8.31
CA LEU A 61 4.20 -16.02 8.51
C LEU A 61 5.09 -15.48 9.62
N LEU A 62 5.40 -14.18 9.58
CA LEU A 62 6.24 -13.56 10.60
C LEU A 62 5.61 -13.69 11.99
N ARG A 63 4.29 -13.47 12.09
CA ARG A 63 3.57 -13.60 13.36
C ARG A 63 3.58 -15.01 13.92
N LEU A 64 3.37 -16.02 13.07
CA LEU A 64 3.43 -17.42 13.49
C LEU A 64 4.83 -17.82 13.97
N TYR A 65 5.87 -17.25 13.36
CA TYR A 65 7.25 -17.44 13.80
C TYR A 65 7.51 -16.77 15.16
N GLU A 66 7.06 -15.53 15.35
CA GLU A 66 7.18 -14.80 16.62
C GLU A 66 6.48 -15.52 17.79
N GLU A 67 5.33 -16.14 17.53
CA GLU A 67 4.58 -16.92 18.52
C GLU A 67 5.10 -18.36 18.70
N GLY A 68 6.11 -18.77 17.91
CA GLY A 68 6.74 -20.08 18.02
C GLY A 68 5.92 -21.24 17.46
N TYR A 69 4.92 -20.97 16.61
CA TYR A 69 4.13 -22.02 15.94
C TYR A 69 4.86 -22.63 14.74
N ILE A 70 5.79 -21.89 14.13
CA ILE A 70 6.64 -22.35 13.03
C ILE A 70 8.10 -22.03 13.31
N ASN A 71 9.01 -22.85 12.81
CA ASN A 71 10.45 -22.62 12.92
C ASN A 71 11.00 -21.85 11.70
N THR A 72 12.26 -21.44 11.78
CA THR A 72 12.91 -20.68 10.71
C THR A 72 12.98 -21.44 9.39
N ASP A 73 13.21 -22.76 9.43
CA ASP A 73 13.30 -23.60 8.23
C ASP A 73 11.96 -23.62 7.47
N THR A 74 10.86 -23.86 8.19
CA THR A 74 9.50 -23.82 7.67
C THR A 74 9.15 -22.43 7.11
N VAL A 75 9.60 -21.35 7.73
CA VAL A 75 9.43 -19.99 7.18
C VAL A 75 10.12 -19.88 5.82
N TYR A 76 11.36 -20.35 5.67
CA TYR A 76 12.07 -20.31 4.38
C TYR A 76 11.41 -21.18 3.32
N GLU A 77 10.87 -22.35 3.69
CA GLU A 77 10.09 -23.19 2.78
C GLU A 77 8.85 -22.43 2.25
N PHE A 78 8.10 -21.80 3.15
CA PHE A 78 6.91 -21.01 2.80
C PHE A 78 7.22 -19.73 2.01
N LEU A 79 8.40 -19.14 2.20
CA LEU A 79 8.88 -17.99 1.41
C LEU A 79 9.36 -18.40 0.01
N ASN A 80 9.85 -19.64 -0.15
CA ASN A 80 10.31 -20.19 -1.43
C ASN A 80 9.19 -20.76 -2.31
N VAL A 81 7.94 -20.77 -1.82
CA VAL A 81 6.78 -21.13 -2.64
C VAL A 81 6.72 -20.23 -3.87
N LYS A 82 6.66 -20.86 -5.07
CA LYS A 82 6.55 -20.16 -6.35
C LYS A 82 5.38 -19.17 -6.32
N LYS A 83 5.62 -17.92 -6.74
CA LYS A 83 4.63 -16.83 -6.70
C LYS A 83 3.33 -17.19 -7.42
N GLU A 84 3.42 -18.00 -8.46
CA GLU A 84 2.32 -18.46 -9.29
C GLU A 84 1.41 -19.42 -8.52
N VAL A 85 2.00 -20.30 -7.71
CA VAL A 85 1.28 -21.23 -6.84
C VAL A 85 0.60 -20.45 -5.71
N LEU A 86 1.33 -19.50 -5.11
CA LEU A 86 0.78 -18.61 -4.09
C LEU A 86 -0.41 -17.81 -4.63
N ARG A 87 -0.26 -17.17 -5.79
CA ARG A 87 -1.32 -16.37 -6.43
C ARG A 87 -2.55 -17.21 -6.74
N LYS A 88 -2.35 -18.44 -7.25
CA LYS A 88 -3.45 -19.37 -7.53
C LYS A 88 -4.17 -19.78 -6.24
N ALA A 89 -3.44 -20.10 -5.19
CA ALA A 89 -4.01 -20.49 -3.91
C ALA A 89 -4.78 -19.33 -3.25
N VAL A 90 -4.23 -18.12 -3.30
CA VAL A 90 -4.88 -16.88 -2.84
C VAL A 90 -6.16 -16.59 -3.63
N SER A 91 -6.19 -16.86 -4.94
CA SER A 91 -7.38 -16.58 -5.77
C SER A 91 -8.60 -17.44 -5.47
N TYR A 92 -8.41 -18.57 -4.76
CA TYR A 92 -9.53 -19.42 -4.34
C TYR A 92 -10.25 -18.90 -3.10
N GLU A 93 -9.69 -17.91 -2.42
CA GLU A 93 -10.25 -17.31 -1.22
C GLU A 93 -10.73 -15.88 -1.56
N PRO A 94 -12.05 -15.59 -1.51
CA PRO A 94 -12.64 -14.42 -2.16
C PRO A 94 -12.13 -13.06 -1.66
N ASP A 95 -11.66 -12.99 -0.41
CA ASP A 95 -11.12 -11.76 0.20
C ASP A 95 -9.59 -11.71 0.26
N ALA A 96 -8.92 -12.82 -0.03
CA ALA A 96 -7.48 -12.99 0.14
C ALA A 96 -6.65 -12.19 -0.87
N GLU A 97 -7.13 -12.06 -2.11
CA GLU A 97 -6.43 -11.32 -3.17
C GLU A 97 -6.36 -9.82 -2.85
N ARG A 98 -7.41 -9.28 -2.21
CA ARG A 98 -7.50 -7.87 -1.82
C ARG A 98 -6.33 -7.48 -0.92
N TRP A 99 -6.00 -8.30 0.07
CA TRP A 99 -4.97 -8.01 1.08
C TRP A 99 -3.54 -8.22 0.58
N GLN A 100 -3.36 -8.82 -0.60
CA GLN A 100 -2.05 -8.92 -1.27
C GLN A 100 -1.69 -7.65 -2.04
N ARG A 101 -2.69 -6.88 -2.44
CA ARG A 101 -2.48 -5.62 -3.14
C ARG A 101 -2.12 -4.57 -2.08
N ARG A 102 -1.02 -3.84 -2.26
CA ARG A 102 -0.97 -2.46 -1.73
C ARG A 102 -2.17 -1.72 -2.32
N THR A 103 -2.56 -0.58 -1.79
CA THR A 103 -3.79 0.11 -2.23
C THR A 103 -3.50 1.17 -3.30
N PRO A 104 -3.07 0.88 -4.56
CA PRO A 104 -2.86 1.94 -5.55
C PRO A 104 -4.20 2.42 -6.12
N GLU A 105 -5.23 1.56 -6.20
CA GLU A 105 -6.53 1.90 -6.78
C GLU A 105 -7.39 2.80 -5.87
N ILE A 106 -7.04 2.93 -4.58
CA ILE A 106 -7.63 3.89 -3.63
C ILE A 106 -6.65 5.06 -3.34
N LEU A 107 -5.63 5.26 -4.18
CA LEU A 107 -4.95 6.55 -4.20
C LEU A 107 -5.79 7.50 -5.06
N ARG A 108 -6.76 8.16 -4.43
CA ARG A 108 -7.39 9.35 -5.03
C ARG A 108 -6.34 10.44 -5.11
N PHE A 109 -5.65 10.54 -6.24
CA PHE A 109 -4.77 11.67 -6.52
C PHE A 109 -5.57 12.97 -6.34
N GLY A 110 -5.11 13.84 -5.43
CA GLY A 110 -5.83 15.06 -5.04
C GLY A 110 -6.58 15.00 -3.71
N SER A 111 -6.68 13.86 -3.03
CA SER A 111 -7.32 13.79 -1.70
C SER A 111 -6.39 14.17 -0.54
N LEU A 112 -5.11 14.47 -0.80
CA LEU A 112 -4.11 14.75 0.24
C LEU A 112 -4.55 15.90 1.16
N LYS A 113 -5.02 17.01 0.60
CA LYS A 113 -5.53 18.14 1.38
C LYS A 113 -6.73 17.72 2.25
N GLN A 114 -7.69 16.99 1.67
CA GLN A 114 -8.86 16.50 2.39
C GLN A 114 -8.48 15.59 3.57
N LEU A 115 -7.53 14.68 3.39
CA LEU A 115 -7.06 13.79 4.45
C LEU A 115 -6.32 14.57 5.56
N MET A 116 -5.58 15.61 5.20
CA MET A 116 -4.94 16.50 6.18
C MET A 116 -5.97 17.33 6.95
N ASP A 117 -7.00 17.85 6.28
CA ASP A 117 -8.11 18.57 6.91
C ASP A 117 -8.82 17.65 7.92
N GLN A 118 -9.07 16.38 7.56
CA GLN A 118 -9.64 15.38 8.47
C GLN A 118 -8.74 15.10 9.68
N ASN A 119 -7.43 14.94 9.49
CA ASN A 119 -6.50 14.72 10.61
C ASN A 119 -6.52 15.90 11.60
N SER A 120 -6.68 17.12 11.09
CA SER A 120 -6.83 18.32 11.92
C SER A 120 -8.20 18.38 12.62
N GLU A 121 -9.29 18.04 11.94
CA GLU A 121 -10.65 18.07 12.50
C GLU A 121 -10.83 17.06 13.64
N TYR A 122 -10.23 15.87 13.49
CA TYR A 122 -10.32 14.79 14.47
C TYR A 122 -9.19 14.78 15.50
N ASP A 123 -8.32 15.80 15.49
CA ASP A 123 -7.16 15.94 16.39
C ASP A 123 -6.27 14.68 16.45
N LEU A 124 -6.04 14.07 15.28
CA LEU A 124 -5.31 12.80 15.16
C LEU A 124 -3.79 12.98 15.20
N LEU A 125 -3.31 14.22 15.11
CA LEU A 125 -1.90 14.58 15.01
C LEU A 125 -1.59 15.76 15.94
N SER A 126 -0.37 15.78 16.48
CA SER A 126 0.12 16.93 17.25
C SER A 126 0.17 18.21 16.40
N ASP A 127 -0.07 19.38 17.02
CA ASP A 127 0.00 20.69 16.37
C ASP A 127 1.28 20.91 15.55
N LYS A 128 2.43 20.51 16.10
CA LYS A 128 3.74 20.62 15.43
C LYS A 128 3.76 19.87 14.09
N ARG A 129 3.12 18.70 14.05
CA ARG A 129 3.05 17.85 12.86
C ARG A 129 2.08 18.43 11.83
N ASN A 130 0.92 18.91 12.27
CA ASN A 130 -0.05 19.58 11.40
C ASN A 130 0.56 20.78 10.68
N VAL A 131 1.28 21.65 11.40
CA VAL A 131 1.97 22.82 10.81
C VAL A 131 3.02 22.39 9.78
N SER A 132 3.88 21.43 10.14
CA SER A 132 4.93 20.91 9.24
C SER A 132 4.36 20.29 7.96
N ASP A 133 3.27 19.54 8.08
CA ASP A 133 2.63 18.88 6.95
C ASP A 133 1.94 19.92 6.04
N GLN A 134 1.31 20.96 6.60
CA GLN A 134 0.75 22.09 5.85
C GLN A 134 1.82 22.85 5.06
N GLU A 135 2.97 23.15 5.66
CA GLU A 135 4.09 23.79 4.96
C GLU A 135 4.60 22.94 3.79
N THR A 136 4.64 21.62 3.98
CA THR A 136 5.07 20.67 2.94
C THR A 136 4.08 20.65 1.78
N LEU A 137 2.77 20.66 2.07
CA LEU A 137 1.73 20.77 1.05
C LEU A 137 1.87 22.06 0.24
N CYS A 138 2.11 23.19 0.88
CA CYS A 138 2.34 24.48 0.20
C CYS A 138 3.55 24.42 -0.75
N LYS A 139 4.67 23.82 -0.31
CA LYS A 139 5.86 23.65 -1.16
C LYS A 139 5.56 22.78 -2.38
N ILE A 140 4.76 21.71 -2.20
CA ILE A 140 4.34 20.83 -3.28
C ILE A 140 3.48 21.60 -4.29
N LEU A 141 2.44 22.30 -3.83
CA LEU A 141 1.54 23.09 -4.69
C LEU A 141 2.31 24.15 -5.48
N HIS A 142 3.21 24.88 -4.83
CA HIS A 142 4.02 25.89 -5.50
C HIS A 142 4.90 25.31 -6.61
N ARG A 143 5.47 24.10 -6.41
CA ARG A 143 6.22 23.39 -7.46
C ARG A 143 5.33 23.01 -8.64
N TYR A 144 4.10 22.58 -8.38
CA TYR A 144 3.14 22.24 -9.43
C TYR A 144 2.66 23.48 -10.19
N GLU A 145 2.38 24.59 -9.51
CA GLU A 145 2.00 25.86 -10.16
C GLU A 145 3.12 26.39 -11.06
N ALA A 146 4.38 26.32 -10.60
CA ALA A 146 5.53 26.69 -11.40
C ALA A 146 5.72 25.76 -12.61
N ALA A 147 5.51 24.45 -12.45
CA ALA A 147 5.59 23.48 -13.55
C ALA A 147 4.45 23.66 -14.57
N MET A 148 3.22 23.90 -14.09
CA MET A 148 2.06 24.19 -14.93
C MET A 148 2.24 25.50 -15.69
N SER A 149 2.74 26.56 -15.05
CA SER A 149 3.03 27.84 -15.71
C SER A 149 4.10 27.70 -16.81
N ARG A 150 5.13 26.86 -16.58
CA ARG A 150 6.13 26.53 -17.61
C ARG A 150 5.52 25.73 -18.77
N LEU A 151 4.66 24.76 -18.48
CA LEU A 151 3.95 23.99 -19.51
C LEU A 151 3.01 24.88 -20.33
N PHE A 152 2.21 25.74 -19.69
CA PHE A 152 1.33 26.69 -20.37
C PHE A 152 2.10 27.70 -21.22
N SER A 153 3.24 28.20 -20.74
CA SER A 153 4.14 29.05 -21.54
C SER A 153 4.66 28.31 -22.78
N HIS A 154 5.10 27.05 -22.61
CA HIS A 154 5.58 26.23 -23.72
C HIS A 154 4.48 25.88 -24.74
N TYR A 155 3.25 25.63 -24.27
CA TYR A 155 2.09 25.40 -25.13
C TYR A 155 1.63 26.68 -25.85
N ALA A 156 1.76 27.85 -25.23
CA ALA A 156 1.51 29.13 -25.91
C ALA A 156 2.49 29.36 -27.06
N THR A 157 3.77 29.03 -26.87
CA THR A 157 4.79 29.08 -27.93
C THR A 157 4.51 28.09 -29.06
N ILE A 158 4.04 26.87 -28.74
CA ILE A 158 3.66 25.85 -29.73
C ILE A 158 2.37 26.25 -30.47
N SER A 159 1.41 26.89 -29.79
CA SER A 159 0.18 27.44 -30.38
C SER A 159 0.47 28.57 -31.38
N GLU A 160 1.44 29.45 -31.10
CA GLU A 160 1.89 30.46 -32.05
C GLU A 160 2.60 29.84 -33.26
N LEU A 161 3.45 28.81 -33.06
CA LEU A 161 4.05 28.04 -34.15
C LEU A 161 3.03 27.25 -34.98
N TRP A 162 1.90 26.85 -34.40
CA TRP A 162 0.81 26.17 -35.11
C TRP A 162 -0.09 27.11 -35.92
N LYS A 163 -0.08 28.43 -35.68
CA LYS A 163 -0.77 29.40 -36.54
C LYS A 163 -0.06 29.64 -37.87
N GLU A 164 1.25 29.41 -37.93
CA GLU A 164 2.02 29.48 -39.19
C GLU A 164 1.93 28.20 -40.02
N CYS A 165 1.63 27.06 -39.39
CA CYS A 165 1.48 25.77 -40.05
C CYS A 165 0.00 25.38 -40.19
N CYS A 166 -0.67 25.89 -41.23
CA CYS A 166 -2.03 25.51 -41.62
C CYS A 166 -2.24 23.99 -41.77
N PHE A 167 -2.83 23.30 -40.80
CA PHE A 167 -3.59 22.05 -41.03
C PHE A 167 -4.79 21.91 -40.05
N PRO A 168 -5.98 21.46 -40.51
CA PRO A 168 -7.22 21.50 -39.73
C PRO A 168 -7.31 20.40 -38.64
N VAL A 169 -7.68 20.84 -37.44
CA VAL A 169 -7.81 20.09 -36.18
C VAL A 169 -9.04 19.17 -36.18
N SER A 170 -9.03 18.10 -36.98
CA SER A 170 -10.13 17.11 -36.98
C SER A 170 -9.71 15.68 -36.62
N PHE A 171 -8.44 15.44 -36.28
CA PHE A 171 -7.92 14.06 -36.24
C PHE A 171 -7.58 13.48 -34.84
N ILE A 172 -7.57 14.27 -33.75
CA ILE A 172 -6.99 13.78 -32.47
C ILE A 172 -8.02 13.38 -31.40
N LEU A 173 -9.30 13.74 -31.53
CA LEU A 173 -10.28 13.53 -30.45
C LEU A 173 -11.14 12.25 -30.54
N LYS A 174 -10.73 11.21 -31.28
CA LYS A 174 -11.52 9.97 -31.45
C LYS A 174 -10.96 8.68 -30.83
N LYS A 175 -9.93 8.74 -29.98
CA LYS A 175 -9.34 7.50 -29.39
C LYS A 175 -9.25 7.41 -27.87
N CYS A 176 -9.89 8.30 -27.12
CA CYS A 176 -9.99 8.16 -25.67
C CYS A 176 -11.45 8.32 -25.19
N LEU A 177 -12.27 7.32 -25.47
CA LEU A 177 -13.46 6.93 -24.71
C LEU A 177 -13.47 5.40 -24.65
#